data_AF-A8XY83-F1
#
_entry.id   AF-A8XY83-F1
#
_cell.length_a   1.000
_cell.length_b   1.000
_cell.length_c   1.000
_cell.angle_alpha   90.00
_cell.angle_beta   90.00
_cell.angle_gamma   90.00
#
_symmetry.space_group_name_H-M   'P 1'
#
loop_
_entity.id
_entity.type
_entity.pdbx_description
1 polymer ?
#
loop_
_entity_poly.entity_id
_entity_poly.type
_entity_poly.pdbx_seq_one_letter_code
_entity_poly.pdbx_strand_id
1 'polypeptide(L)'
;MSLTADPPACTIKSSNNNEYRITPVFGFIDPSGTKDINITRTAGAPKEDKLVIHFANAPADATDAQAAFAAVTPAGTVTIPMSATA
;
A
#
# COMPACT_ATOMS: atom_id res chain seq x y z
N MET A 1 -17.54 1.96 -7.86
CA MET A 1 -17.14 1.53 -6.50
C MET A 1 -17.15 2.77 -5.63
N SER A 2 -18.28 3.06 -4.97
CA SER A 2 -18.42 4.27 -4.14
C SER A 2 -17.80 3.98 -2.78
N LEU A 3 -16.57 4.45 -2.58
CA LEU A 3 -15.98 4.52 -1.25
C LEU A 3 -16.66 5.72 -0.58
N THR A 4 -17.39 5.46 0.51
CA THR A 4 -18.14 6.44 1.30
C THR A 4 -17.24 7.57 1.82
N ALA A 5 -17.83 8.64 2.34
CA ALA A 5 -17.23 9.94 2.66
C ALA A 5 -15.90 9.98 3.46
N ASP A 6 -15.42 8.85 3.97
CA ASP A 6 -14.17 8.73 4.72
C ASP A 6 -13.04 8.22 3.81
N PRO A 7 -11.83 8.81 3.90
CA PRO A 7 -10.72 8.43 3.01
C PRO A 7 -10.31 6.97 3.27
N PRO A 8 -10.31 6.08 2.26
CA PRO A 8 -9.81 4.71 2.42
C PRO A 8 -8.38 4.69 3.00
N ALA A 9 -8.18 3.81 3.98
CA ALA A 9 -6.85 3.48 4.51
C ALA A 9 -6.23 2.35 3.68
N CYS A 10 -4.91 2.41 3.47
CA CYS A 10 -4.16 1.37 2.80
C CYS A 10 -2.92 0.94 3.58
N THR A 11 -2.53 -0.33 3.39
CA THR A 11 -1.22 -0.87 3.79
C THR A 11 -0.55 -1.53 2.60
N ILE A 12 0.75 -1.31 2.46
CA ILE A 12 1.55 -1.74 1.33
C ILE A 12 2.55 -2.78 1.83
N LYS A 13 2.50 -3.98 1.25
CA LYS A 13 3.36 -5.10 1.62
C LYS A 13 4.18 -5.53 0.42
N SER A 14 5.49 -5.64 0.57
CA SER A 14 6.38 -6.19 -0.47
C SER A 14 6.75 -7.64 -0.14
N SER A 15 6.92 -8.47 -1.17
CA SER A 15 7.53 -9.81 -1.03
C SER A 15 9.04 -9.76 -0.76
N ASN A 16 9.64 -8.59 -0.93
CA ASN A 16 11.07 -8.36 -0.76
C ASN A 16 11.33 -6.97 -0.19
N ASN A 17 11.73 -6.94 1.08
CA ASN A 17 12.15 -5.71 1.77
C ASN A 17 13.67 -5.60 1.90
N ASN A 18 14.43 -6.57 1.39
CA ASN A 18 15.89 -6.55 1.42
C ASN A 18 16.41 -5.66 0.30
N GLU A 19 15.94 -5.90 -0.92
CA GLU A 19 16.37 -5.14 -2.11
C GLU A 19 15.40 -4.02 -2.51
N TYR A 20 14.18 -3.98 -1.96
CA TYR A 20 13.28 -2.85 -2.15
C TYR A 20 13.04 -2.08 -0.85
N ARG A 21 12.96 -0.75 -0.97
CA ARG A 21 12.44 0.15 0.07
C ARG A 21 11.19 0.83 -0.46
N ILE A 22 10.10 0.72 0.29
CA ILE A 22 8.78 1.24 -0.10
C ILE A 22 8.41 2.37 0.86
N THR A 23 7.94 3.50 0.34
CA THR A 23 7.46 4.62 1.16
C THR A 23 6.32 5.36 0.46
N PRO A 24 5.17 5.60 1.13
CA PRO A 24 4.84 5.15 2.49
C PRO A 24 4.44 3.66 2.54
N VAL A 25 4.39 3.06 3.74
CA VAL A 25 3.87 1.69 3.97
C VAL A 25 2.41 1.70 4.39
N PHE A 26 1.94 2.82 4.95
CA PHE A 26 0.55 3.06 5.32
C PHE A 26 0.12 4.44 4.86
N GLY A 27 -1.16 4.63 4.56
CA GLY A 27 -1.68 5.96 4.30
C GLY A 27 -3.18 6.00 4.08
N PHE A 28 -3.70 7.22 4.09
CA PHE A 28 -5.03 7.52 3.60
C PHE A 28 -4.94 8.01 2.15
N ILE A 29 -5.99 7.72 1.38
CA ILE A 29 -6.22 8.25 0.04
C ILE A 29 -7.56 8.98 0.09
N ASP A 30 -7.57 10.28 -0.18
CA ASP A 30 -8.81 11.06 -0.17
C ASP A 30 -9.78 10.56 -1.27
N PRO A 31 -11.10 10.73 -1.09
CA PRO A 31 -12.06 10.47 -2.17
C PRO A 31 -11.67 11.22 -3.44
N SER A 32 -11.55 10.51 -4.55
CA SER A 32 -11.05 11.04 -5.84
C SER A 32 -9.60 11.59 -5.81
N GLY A 33 -8.88 11.39 -4.71
CA GLY A 33 -7.49 11.75 -4.55
C GLY A 33 -6.54 10.70 -5.14
N THR A 34 -5.25 11.02 -5.09
CA THR A 34 -4.16 10.11 -5.48
C THR A 34 -3.08 10.16 -4.42
N LYS A 35 -2.36 9.06 -4.25
CA LYS A 35 -1.24 8.96 -3.32
C LYS A 35 -0.07 8.29 -4.02
N ASP A 36 1.07 8.99 -4.05
CA ASP A 36 2.28 8.45 -4.63
C ASP A 36 2.93 7.41 -3.71
N ILE A 37 3.47 6.36 -4.32
CA ILE A 37 4.23 5.30 -3.65
C ILE A 37 5.62 5.27 -4.27
N ASN A 38 6.63 5.59 -3.47
CA ASN A 38 8.02 5.54 -3.88
C ASN A 38 8.58 4.13 -3.66
N ILE A 39 9.08 3.52 -4.74
CA ILE A 39 9.72 2.21 -4.75
C ILE A 39 11.19 2.40 -5.11
N THR A 40 12.09 2.14 -4.17
CA THR A 40 13.54 2.23 -4.39
C THR A 40 14.14 0.83 -4.44
N ARG A 41 14.77 0.47 -5.57
CA ARG A 41 15.51 -0.80 -5.73
C ARG A 41 16.99 -0.60 -5.43
N THR A 42 17.56 -1.45 -4.59
CA THR A 42 19.02 -1.56 -4.38
C THR A 42 19.61 -2.68 -5.23
N ALA A 43 20.94 -2.72 -5.33
CA ALA A 43 21.65 -3.79 -6.03
C ALA A 43 21.30 -5.17 -5.44
N GLY A 44 21.10 -6.14 -6.32
CA GLY A 44 20.75 -7.51 -5.99
C GLY A 44 20.49 -8.33 -7.24
N ALA A 45 20.41 -9.65 -7.11
CA ALA A 45 20.18 -10.54 -8.24
C ALA A 45 18.84 -10.26 -8.95
N PRO A 46 18.74 -10.51 -10.26
CA PRO A 46 17.48 -10.51 -10.99
C PRO A 46 16.45 -11.40 -10.29
N LYS A 47 15.23 -10.89 -10.12
CA LYS A 47 14.16 -11.57 -9.39
C LYS A 47 12.80 -10.95 -9.69
N GLU A 48 11.79 -11.82 -9.76
CA GLU A 48 10.38 -11.43 -9.74
C GLU A 48 9.90 -11.30 -8.29
N ASP A 49 9.43 -10.10 -7.94
CA ASP A 49 8.84 -9.77 -6.66
C ASP A 49 7.43 -9.16 -6.87
N LYS A 50 6.70 -8.92 -5.78
CA LYS A 50 5.37 -8.31 -5.82
C LYS A 50 5.17 -7.33 -4.70
N LEU A 51 4.41 -6.29 -5.00
CA LEU A 51 3.89 -5.32 -4.04
C LEU A 51 2.38 -5.47 -3.95
N VAL A 52 1.87 -5.74 -2.75
CA VAL A 52 0.45 -5.96 -2.47
C VAL A 52 -0.06 -4.79 -1.64
N ILE A 53 -0.99 -4.03 -2.20
CA ILE A 53 -1.69 -2.94 -1.54
C ILE A 53 -3.01 -3.48 -1.05
N HIS A 54 -3.20 -3.54 0.27
CA HIS A 54 -4.51 -3.79 0.86
C HIS A 54 -5.18 -2.46 1.14
N PHE A 55 -6.48 -2.37 0.87
CA PHE A 55 -7.27 -1.17 1.14
C PHE A 55 -8.55 -1.52 1.90
N ALA A 56 -9.01 -0.60 2.74
CA ALA A 56 -10.22 -0.71 3.53
C ALA A 56 -10.83 0.68 3.75
N ASN A 57 -12.12 0.73 4.07
CA ASN A 57 -12.74 1.96 4.54
C ASN A 57 -12.14 2.29 5.92
N ALA A 58 -11.59 3.50 6.07
CA ALA A 58 -11.09 3.93 7.37
C ALA A 58 -12.25 4.15 8.35
N PRO A 59 -12.04 3.97 9.65
CA PRO A 59 -12.94 4.53 10.67
C PRO A 59 -13.05 6.05 10.50
N ALA A 60 -14.23 6.60 10.79
CA ALA A 60 -14.43 8.05 10.80
C ALA A 60 -13.40 8.73 11.71
N ASP A 61 -12.91 9.90 11.28
CA ASP A 61 -11.94 10.74 12.00
C ASP A 61 -10.59 10.07 12.32
N ALA A 62 -10.26 8.95 11.65
CA ALA A 62 -8.96 8.31 11.83
C ALA A 62 -7.82 9.21 11.37
N THR A 63 -6.84 9.43 12.25
CA THR A 63 -5.64 10.26 11.98
C THR A 63 -4.36 9.44 11.82
N ASP A 64 -4.39 8.16 12.23
CA ASP A 64 -3.28 7.21 12.08
C ASP A 64 -3.72 6.05 11.16
N ALA A 65 -3.16 6.00 9.96
CA ALA A 65 -3.50 4.98 8.97
C ALA A 65 -3.06 3.57 9.38
N GLN A 66 -1.97 3.44 10.14
CA GLN A 66 -1.50 2.14 10.61
C GLN A 66 -2.43 1.57 11.68
N ALA A 67 -2.80 2.38 12.67
CA ALA A 67 -3.76 1.98 13.70
C ALA A 67 -5.15 1.73 13.10
N ALA A 68 -5.60 2.58 12.19
CA ALA A 68 -6.87 2.42 11.48
C ALA A 68 -6.91 1.11 10.70
N PHE A 69 -5.86 0.80 9.92
CA PHE A 69 -5.82 -0.41 9.12
C PHE A 69 -5.75 -1.69 9.97
N ALA A 70 -5.13 -1.63 11.16
CA ALA A 70 -5.09 -2.76 12.09
C ALA A 70 -6.46 -3.11 12.69
N ALA A 71 -7.38 -2.14 12.75
CA ALA A 71 -8.71 -2.29 13.33
C ALA A 71 -9.78 -2.74 12.32
N VAL A 72 -9.45 -2.84 11.02
CA VAL A 72 -10.41 -3.11 9.96
C VAL A 72 -10.03 -4.35 9.14
N THR A 73 -11.05 -5.02 8.62
CA THR A 73 -10.85 -6.09 7.62
C THR A 73 -10.60 -5.45 6.26
N PRO A 74 -9.54 -5.86 5.52
CA PRO A 74 -9.32 -5.40 4.16
C PRO A 74 -10.54 -5.61 3.25
N ALA A 75 -10.99 -4.55 2.58
CA ALA A 75 -12.07 -4.62 1.60
C ALA A 75 -11.60 -5.26 0.28
N GLY A 76 -10.30 -5.17 -0.02
CA GLY A 76 -9.70 -5.79 -1.19
C GLY A 76 -8.20 -5.57 -1.27
N THR A 77 -7.62 -6.04 -2.38
CA THR A 77 -6.19 -5.88 -2.66
C THR A 77 -5.93 -5.52 -4.11
N VAL A 78 -4.82 -4.83 -4.34
CA VAL A 78 -4.20 -4.63 -5.65
C VAL A 78 -2.79 -5.20 -5.59
N THR A 79 -2.42 -6.03 -6.56
CA THR A 79 -1.06 -6.59 -6.65
C THR A 79 -0.33 -6.00 -7.85
N ILE A 80 0.85 -5.46 -7.61
CA ILE A 80 1.75 -4.89 -8.61
C ILE A 80 2.95 -5.83 -8.74
N PRO A 81 3.18 -6.46 -9.90
CA PRO A 81 4.40 -7.23 -10.15
C PRO A 81 5.62 -6.30 -10.24
N MET A 82 6.75 -6.72 -9.68
CA MET A 82 8.02 -6.00 -9.70
C MET A 82 9.11 -6.92 -10.28
N SER A 83 9.48 -6.66 -11.53
CA SER A 83 10.48 -7.45 -12.25
C SER A 83 11.83 -6.75 -12.24
N ALA A 84 12.81 -7.33 -11.56
CA ALA A 84 14.21 -6.93 -11.68
C ALA A 84 14.91 -7.85 -12.68
N THR A 85 15.23 -7.35 -13.87
CA THR A 85 15.90 -8.09 -14.94
C THR A 85 17.40 -7.78 -15.01
N ALA A 86 18.17 -8.66 -15.64
CA ALA A 86 19.61 -8.47 -15.88
C ALA A 86 19.89 -7.42 -16.97
#